data_AF-A0A9P8Q9L3-F1
#
_entry.id   AF-A0A9P8Q9L3-F1
#
_cell.length_a   1.000
_cell.length_b   1.000
_cell.length_c   1.000
_cell.angle_alpha   90.00
_cell.angle_beta   90.00
_cell.angle_gamma   90.00
#
_symmetry.space_group_name_H-M   'P 1'
#
loop_
_entity.id
_entity.type
_entity.pdbx_description
1 polymer ?
#
loop_
_entity_poly.entity_id
_entity_poly.type
_entity_poly.pdbx_seq_one_letter_code
_entity_poly.pdbx_strand_id
1 'polypeptide(L)' 'AFEKGATAYVKKVVGSFKDWEFFTGESMDPDAMIVLLNYREDGVTPFVAIWKHGVNEEKI' A
#
# COMPACT_ATOMS: atom_id res chain seq x y z
N ALA A 1 14.13 -5.45 9.77
CA ALA A 1 12.83 -5.04 10.36
C ALA A 1 11.74 -4.95 9.30
N PHE A 2 12.02 -4.28 8.16
CA PHE A 2 11.10 -4.17 7.02
C PHE A 2 10.57 -5.51 6.49
N GLU A 3 11.44 -6.45 6.13
CA GLU A 3 11.05 -7.72 5.50
C GLU A 3 10.00 -8.51 6.29
N LYS A 4 10.15 -8.59 7.62
CA LYS A 4 9.19 -9.29 8.50
C LYS A 4 7.83 -8.60 8.53
N GLY A 5 7.82 -7.26 8.64
CA GLY A 5 6.59 -6.47 8.64
C GLY A 5 5.89 -6.48 7.28
N ALA A 6 6.65 -6.33 6.20
CA ALA A 6 6.16 -6.40 4.82
C ALA A 6 5.54 -7.77 4.55
N THR A 7 6.21 -8.86 4.92
CA THR A 7 5.68 -10.22 4.74
C THR A 7 4.35 -10.42 5.48
N ALA A 8 4.23 -9.92 6.72
CA ALA A 8 3.00 -10.04 7.49
C ALA A 8 1.85 -9.24 6.85
N TYR A 9 2.12 -8.03 6.39
CA TYR A 9 1.10 -7.17 5.78
C TYR A 9 0.69 -7.65 4.38
N VAL A 10 1.63 -8.09 3.55
CA VAL A 10 1.36 -8.66 2.22
C VAL A 10 0.46 -9.89 2.34
N LYS A 11 0.65 -10.76 3.34
CA LYS A 11 -0.25 -11.91 3.57
C LYS A 11 -1.71 -11.48 3.81
N LYS A 12 -1.92 -10.39 4.55
CA LYS A 12 -3.26 -9.82 4.76
C LYS A 12 -3.86 -9.31 3.44
N VAL A 13 -3.09 -8.55 2.67
CA VAL A 13 -3.52 -7.99 1.39
C VAL A 13 -3.87 -9.09 0.39
N VAL A 14 -3.03 -10.12 0.26
CA VAL A 14 -3.28 -11.26 -0.64
C VAL A 14 -4.50 -12.06 -0.20
N GLY A 15 -4.74 -12.19 1.11
CA GLY A 15 -5.93 -12.87 1.64
C GLY A 15 -7.25 -12.19 1.28
N SER A 16 -7.25 -10.87 1.09
CA SER A 16 -8.42 -10.10 0.62
C SER A 16 -8.17 -9.37 -0.69
N PHE A 17 -7.37 -9.94 -1.61
CA PHE A 17 -6.85 -9.24 -2.80
C PHE A 17 -7.91 -8.50 -3.64
N LYS A 18 -9.16 -9.00 -3.67
CA LYS A 18 -10.27 -8.38 -4.42
C LYS A 18 -10.80 -7.09 -3.81
N ASP A 19 -10.57 -6.88 -2.52
CA ASP A 19 -11.04 -5.70 -1.78
C ASP A 19 -10.02 -4.56 -1.83
N TRP A 20 -8.81 -4.84 -2.34
CA TRP A 20 -7.73 -3.87 -2.46
C TRP A 20 -7.64 -3.34 -3.89
N GLU A 21 -7.47 -2.04 -4.01
CA GLU A 21 -7.08 -1.39 -5.26
C GLU A 21 -5.58 -1.06 -5.22
N PHE A 22 -4.92 -1.26 -6.35
CA PHE A 22 -3.47 -1.10 -6.50
C PHE A 22 -3.17 0.05 -7.46
N PHE A 23 -2.38 1.02 -7.00
CA PHE A 23 -2.03 2.21 -7.77
C PHE A 23 -0.52 2.29 -7.99
N THR A 24 -0.13 2.62 -9.21
CA THR A 24 1.25 2.98 -9.56
C THR A 24 1.43 4.50 -9.50
N GLY A 25 2.66 4.96 -9.27
CA GLY A 25 2.98 6.38 -9.37
C GLY A 25 2.84 6.92 -10.79
N GLU A 26 3.05 8.24 -10.96
CA GLU A 26 2.93 8.94 -12.25
C GLU A 26 3.84 8.35 -13.34
N SER A 27 4.99 7.78 -12.95
CA SER A 27 5.92 7.11 -13.88
C SER A 27 5.39 5.79 -14.44
N MET A 28 4.30 5.24 -13.86
CA MET A 28 3.74 3.93 -14.19
C MET A 28 4.78 2.78 -14.20
N ASP A 29 5.85 2.94 -13.42
CA ASP A 29 6.94 1.97 -13.33
C ASP A 29 6.47 0.74 -12.51
N PRO A 30 6.43 -0.46 -13.10
CA PRO A 30 6.01 -1.69 -12.41
C PRO A 30 7.01 -2.15 -11.35
N ASP A 31 8.27 -1.70 -11.40
CA ASP A 31 9.30 -2.01 -10.40
C ASP A 31 9.31 -1.00 -9.24
N ALA A 32 8.56 0.09 -9.36
CA ALA A 32 8.41 1.09 -8.31
C ALA A 32 7.39 0.66 -7.23
N MET A 33 7.29 1.49 -6.18
CA MET A 33 6.37 1.22 -5.07
C MET A 33 4.91 1.32 -5.51
N ILE A 34 4.13 0.30 -5.18
CA ILE A 34 2.67 0.28 -5.36
C ILE A 34 1.99 0.86 -4.11
N VAL A 35 1.03 1.75 -4.32
CA VAL A 35 0.14 2.27 -3.27
C VAL A 35 -1.09 1.38 -3.16
N LEU A 36 -1.43 1.00 -1.94
CA LEU A 36 -2.54 0.09 -1.63
C LEU A 36 -3.71 0.90 -1.09
N LEU A 37 -4.86 0.86 -1.75
CA LEU A 37 -6.09 1.49 -1.27
C LEU A 37 -7.06 0.42 -0.78
N ASN A 38 -7.69 0.68 0.35
CA ASN A 38 -8.83 -0.08 0.83
C ASN A 38 -9.76 0.84 1.62
N TYR A 39 -10.96 0.35 1.93
CA TYR A 39 -11.94 1.02 2.74
C TYR A 39 -11.86 0.50 4.18
N ARG A 40 -12.14 1.38 5.15
CA ARG A 40 -12.26 0.99 6.55
C ARG A 40 -13.45 0.03 6.72
N GLU A 41 -13.65 -0.48 7.94
CA GLU A 41 -14.76 -1.39 8.25
C GLU A 41 -16.15 -0.81 7.91
N ASP A 42 -16.26 0.52 7.78
CA ASP A 42 -17.47 1.21 7.33
C ASP A 42 -17.76 1.10 5.83
N GLY A 43 -16.83 0.58 5.02
CA GLY A 43 -16.96 0.40 3.58
C GLY A 43 -17.01 1.70 2.76
N VAL A 44 -16.87 2.87 3.40
CA VAL A 44 -17.06 4.18 2.74
C VAL A 44 -15.85 5.09 2.92
N THR A 45 -15.14 4.99 4.06
CA THR A 45 -13.96 5.82 4.30
C THR A 45 -12.72 5.17 3.66
N PRO A 46 -12.16 5.74 2.58
CA PRO A 46 -10.95 5.20 1.98
C PRO A 46 -9.73 5.50 2.85
N PHE A 47 -8.75 4.59 2.82
CA PHE A 47 -7.41 4.84 3.31
C PHE A 47 -6.38 4.26 2.34
N VAL A 48 -5.20 4.87 2.35
CA VAL A 48 -4.05 4.37 1.59
C VAL A 48 -2.99 3.85 2.55
N ALA A 49 -2.45 2.68 2.23
CA ALA A 49 -1.31 2.10 2.89
C ALA A 49 -0.07 2.26 1.99
N ILE A 50 0.96 2.87 2.56
CA ILE A 50 2.22 3.18 1.89
C ILE A 50 3.35 2.58 2.71
N TRP A 51 4.34 2.00 2.03
CA TRP A 51 5.53 1.48 2.69
C TRP A 51 6.40 2.65 3.15
N LYS A 52 6.47 2.88 4.47
CA LYS A 52 7.33 3.94 5.05
C LYS A 52 8.79 3.87 4.57
N HIS A 53 9.30 2.66 4.32
CA HIS A 53 10.68 2.45 3.87
C HIS A 53 10.91 2.80 2.39
N GLY A 54 9.84 3.01 1.62
CA GLY A 54 9.88 3.38 0.19
C GLY A 54 9.58 4.85 -0.07
N VAL A 55 9.46 5.68 0.97
CA VAL A 55 9.19 7.12 0.85
C VAL A 55 10.19 7.94 1.66
N ASN A 56 10.49 9.14 1.18
CA ASN A 56 11.27 10.14 1.90
C ASN A 56 10.35 11.31 2.27
N GLU A 57 10.57 11.90 3.44
CA GLU A 57 9.88 13.12 3.84
C GLU A 57 10.59 14.34 3.26
N GLU A 58 9.82 15.27 2.71
CA GLU A 58 10.30 16.58 2.28
C GLU A 58 9.42 17.64 2.94
N LYS A 59 10.06 18.63 3.58
CA LYS A 59 9.38 19.77 4.17
C LYS A 59 9.54 20.96 3.24
N ILE A 60 8.41 21.52 2.81
CA ILE A 60 8.34 22.75 2.01
C ILE A 60 8.37 23.98 2.93
#